data_AF-A0A3D2RN38-F1
#
_entry.id   AF-A0A3D2RN38-F1
#
_cell.length_a   1.000
_cell.length_b   1.000
_cell.length_c   1.000
_cell.angle_alpha   90.00
_cell.angle_beta   90.00
_cell.angle_gamma   90.00
#
_symmetry.space_group_name_H-M   'P 1'
#
loop_
_entity.id
_entity.type
_entity.pdbx_description
1 polymer ?
#
loop_
_entity_poly.entity_id
_entity_poly.type
_entity_poly.pdbx_seq_one_letter_code
_entity_poly.pdbx_strand_id
1 'polypeptide(L)'
;MSSGIDDLRNEIKVAAVAGDGAFEIAAFAEVFAARLEDAEAVANLNIEPLRCNGPRGKRLELLGYAENSIEQSLIILAGRYFGHDETLTMTGAKDAIGRATGFVESAVSGWLTTNLEASSREWEYADYFSRQITEGRIAKIRIILITDGAMSERIRTIESDVVAGLRTTYEVWDQRRLIDAALPDRGSEDIHVDFTRWIPDGLPCLVTAGDDETTRTYLAVIPARVLADVFDEYGSLLLESNVRTFLSARGQVNRGIQATLAQEPERFLAYNNGLTTTATEVELGRSPQGTTIRRLHRWQIVNGGQTTASLAHFLRSDKSRNVDGVSIQMKLVTVSDSDSATVVQSVAKYANSQNRVSAADLFSTHEFHVRLEQISRRLKAPAQEGKQYQTGWYYERARGQWENDRTARGSAGEQAKFELEYPKSQRITKTDWAKYDYCWNQHPDLVSKGAQSVFADYANKVDAQWTKD
;
A
#
# COMPACT_ATOMS: atom_id res chain seq x y z
N MET A 1 -18.31 -18.22 -8.14
CA MET A 1 -18.34 -18.09 -6.67
C MET A 1 -17.76 -19.31 -5.96
N SER A 2 -18.19 -20.55 -6.24
CA SER A 2 -17.55 -21.75 -5.65
C SER A 2 -16.07 -21.91 -6.03
N SER A 3 -15.67 -21.59 -7.27
CA SER A 3 -14.27 -21.75 -7.69
C SER A 3 -13.27 -20.93 -6.86
N GLY A 4 -13.58 -19.67 -6.52
CA GLY A 4 -12.66 -18.80 -5.78
C GLY A 4 -12.41 -19.23 -4.33
N ILE A 5 -13.37 -19.93 -3.71
CA ILE A 5 -13.21 -20.51 -2.37
C ILE A 5 -12.31 -21.74 -2.40
N ASP A 6 -12.51 -22.60 -3.41
CA ASP A 6 -11.69 -23.79 -3.63
C ASP A 6 -10.24 -23.41 -4.00
N ASP A 7 -10.07 -22.34 -4.78
CA ASP A 7 -8.77 -21.76 -5.14
C ASP A 7 -8.00 -21.27 -3.89
N LEU A 8 -8.66 -20.54 -2.99
CA LEU A 8 -8.04 -20.04 -1.75
C LEU A 8 -7.62 -21.19 -0.81
N ARG A 9 -8.44 -22.23 -0.67
CA ARG A 9 -8.07 -23.41 0.14
C ARG A 9 -6.92 -24.19 -0.49
N ASN A 10 -6.88 -24.28 -1.81
CA ASN A 10 -5.77 -24.91 -2.51
C ASN A 10 -4.48 -24.11 -2.32
N GLU A 11 -4.54 -22.79 -2.37
CA GLU A 11 -3.42 -21.88 -2.09
C GLU A 11 -2.86 -22.09 -0.68
N ILE A 12 -3.72 -22.17 0.35
CA ILE A 12 -3.31 -22.46 1.74
C ILE A 12 -2.62 -23.83 1.84
N LYS A 13 -3.16 -24.87 1.19
CA LYS A 13 -2.57 -26.21 1.19
C LYS A 13 -1.22 -26.25 0.47
N VAL A 14 -1.09 -25.55 -0.65
CA VAL A 14 0.17 -25.45 -1.41
C VAL A 14 1.23 -24.72 -0.58
N ALA A 15 0.86 -23.60 0.06
CA ALA A 15 1.75 -22.85 0.95
C ALA A 15 2.22 -23.70 2.15
N ALA A 16 1.31 -24.47 2.76
CA ALA A 16 1.64 -25.37 3.87
C ALA A 16 2.61 -26.50 3.48
N VAL A 17 2.53 -27.02 2.24
CA VAL A 17 3.43 -28.07 1.74
C VAL A 17 4.80 -27.51 1.33
N ALA A 18 4.85 -26.27 0.82
CA ALA A 18 6.08 -25.64 0.35
C ALA A 18 7.01 -25.16 1.49
N GLY A 19 6.45 -24.78 2.64
CA GLY A 19 7.23 -24.35 3.80
C GLY A 19 7.48 -25.49 4.77
N ASP A 20 8.45 -26.38 4.53
CA ASP A 20 9.07 -27.35 5.48
C ASP A 20 8.21 -27.96 6.61
N GLY A 21 6.90 -28.17 6.38
CA GLY A 21 5.94 -28.63 7.39
C GLY A 21 5.53 -27.58 8.45
N ALA A 22 5.79 -26.30 8.21
CA ALA A 22 5.29 -25.18 9.00
C ALA A 22 3.75 -25.26 9.07
N PHE A 23 3.23 -25.29 10.30
CA PHE A 23 1.82 -25.53 10.63
C PHE A 23 0.85 -24.88 9.63
N GLU A 24 -0.17 -25.61 9.16
CA GLU A 24 -1.22 -25.14 8.23
C GLU A 24 -1.82 -23.77 8.62
N ILE A 25 -1.77 -23.44 9.91
CA ILE A 25 -2.25 -22.18 10.49
C ILE A 25 -1.34 -20.99 10.16
N ALA A 26 -0.03 -21.19 10.06
CA ALA A 26 0.91 -20.18 9.60
C ALA A 26 0.69 -19.88 8.11
N ALA A 27 0.60 -20.92 7.27
CA ALA A 27 0.27 -20.78 5.86
C ALA A 27 -1.10 -20.10 5.64
N PHE A 28 -2.10 -20.47 6.44
CA PHE A 28 -3.41 -19.81 6.46
C PHE A 28 -3.28 -18.31 6.79
N ALA A 29 -2.49 -17.96 7.80
CA ALA A 29 -2.27 -16.58 8.19
C ALA A 29 -1.55 -15.78 7.10
N GLU A 30 -0.52 -16.35 6.47
CA GLU A 30 0.25 -15.72 5.38
C GLU A 30 -0.61 -15.45 4.15
N VAL A 31 -1.40 -16.43 3.71
CA VAL A 31 -2.30 -16.25 2.55
C VAL A 31 -3.34 -15.18 2.84
N PHE A 32 -3.97 -15.21 4.01
CA PHE A 32 -4.94 -14.16 4.38
C PHE A 32 -4.27 -12.80 4.56
N ALA A 33 -3.03 -12.72 5.06
CA ALA A 33 -2.28 -11.48 5.18
C ALA A 33 -2.09 -10.82 3.82
N ALA A 34 -1.54 -11.57 2.85
CA ALA A 34 -1.32 -11.08 1.51
C ALA A 34 -2.61 -10.55 0.89
N ARG A 35 -3.71 -11.28 1.04
CA ARG A 35 -5.02 -10.88 0.52
C ARG A 35 -5.62 -9.66 1.25
N LEU A 36 -5.41 -9.53 2.55
CA LEU A 36 -5.81 -8.35 3.32
C LEU A 36 -4.99 -7.12 2.92
N GLU A 37 -3.72 -7.31 2.57
CA GLU A 37 -2.86 -6.25 2.04
C GLU A 37 -3.25 -5.87 0.60
N ASP A 38 -3.54 -6.85 -0.26
CA ASP A 38 -4.06 -6.66 -1.62
C ASP A 38 -5.41 -5.92 -1.61
N ALA A 39 -6.27 -6.23 -0.63
CA ALA A 39 -7.54 -5.56 -0.39
C ALA A 39 -7.39 -4.21 0.35
N GLU A 40 -6.17 -3.76 0.61
CA GLU A 40 -5.83 -2.53 1.35
C GLU A 40 -6.46 -2.44 2.75
N ALA A 41 -6.91 -3.55 3.32
CA ALA A 41 -7.56 -3.60 4.64
C ALA A 41 -6.54 -3.37 5.77
N VAL A 42 -5.31 -3.82 5.58
CA VAL A 42 -4.17 -3.70 6.49
C VAL A 42 -2.91 -3.45 5.67
N ALA A 43 -1.90 -2.79 6.25
CA ALA A 43 -0.59 -2.65 5.63
C ALA A 43 0.50 -3.09 6.61
N ASN A 44 1.55 -3.75 6.09
CA ASN A 44 2.71 -4.23 6.85
C ASN A 44 2.32 -5.22 7.96
N LEU A 45 1.51 -6.22 7.61
CA LEU A 45 1.09 -7.26 8.54
C LEU A 45 2.22 -8.28 8.75
N ASN A 46 2.80 -8.24 9.94
CA ASN A 46 3.81 -9.21 10.36
C ASN A 46 3.11 -10.49 10.83
N ILE A 47 3.31 -11.58 10.08
CA ILE A 47 2.77 -12.89 10.44
C ILE A 47 3.70 -13.58 11.42
N GLU A 48 3.15 -13.82 12.60
CA GLU A 48 3.84 -14.37 13.74
C GLU A 48 2.87 -15.17 14.60
N PRO A 49 2.66 -16.46 14.29
CA PRO A 49 1.80 -17.31 15.09
C PRO A 49 2.41 -17.57 16.47
N LEU A 50 1.79 -17.02 17.51
CA LEU A 50 2.21 -17.16 18.91
C LEU A 50 1.15 -17.91 19.71
N ARG A 51 1.59 -18.84 20.56
CA ARG A 51 0.70 -19.66 21.40
C ARG A 51 1.28 -19.89 22.78
N CYS A 52 0.54 -19.48 23.81
CA CYS A 52 0.92 -19.74 25.19
C CYS A 52 -0.28 -19.95 26.11
N ASN A 53 0.00 -20.32 27.35
CA ASN A 53 -0.99 -20.36 28.42
C ASN A 53 -0.88 -19.08 29.24
N GLY A 54 -2.00 -18.38 29.37
CA GLY A 54 -2.16 -17.21 30.20
C GLY A 54 -2.60 -17.52 31.64
N PRO A 55 -3.01 -16.48 32.39
CA PRO A 55 -3.54 -16.62 33.74
C PRO A 55 -4.63 -17.69 33.82
N ARG A 56 -4.58 -18.55 34.85
CA ARG A 56 -5.53 -19.65 35.08
C ARG A 56 -5.57 -20.69 33.94
N GLY A 57 -4.49 -20.82 33.16
CA GLY A 57 -4.40 -21.79 32.06
C GLY A 57 -5.26 -21.41 30.84
N LYS A 58 -5.71 -20.15 30.74
CA LYS A 58 -6.44 -19.66 29.56
C LYS A 58 -5.50 -19.76 28.35
N ARG A 59 -5.94 -20.41 27.28
CA ARG A 59 -5.16 -20.44 26.03
C ARG A 59 -5.12 -19.05 25.41
N LEU A 60 -3.94 -18.59 25.02
CA LEU A 60 -3.71 -17.31 24.37
C LEU A 60 -3.07 -17.56 23.01
N GLU A 61 -3.49 -16.79 22.03
CA GLU A 61 -3.14 -17.03 20.63
C GLU A 61 -3.33 -15.77 19.81
N LEU A 62 -2.35 -15.44 18.98
CA LEU A 62 -2.45 -14.47 17.89
C LEU A 62 -1.65 -15.00 16.70
N LEU A 63 -2.01 -14.56 15.50
CA LEU A 63 -1.39 -14.99 14.24
C LEU A 63 -0.43 -13.96 13.67
N GLY A 64 -0.49 -12.72 14.15
CA GLY A 64 0.33 -11.63 13.64
C GLY A 64 -0.15 -10.28 14.16
N TYR A 65 0.54 -9.24 13.74
CA TYR A 65 0.24 -7.87 14.12
C TYR A 65 0.69 -6.87 13.05
N ALA A 66 0.11 -5.67 13.08
CA ALA A 66 0.58 -4.51 12.32
C ALA A 66 0.46 -3.26 13.18
N GLU A 67 1.28 -2.26 12.88
CA GLU A 67 1.23 -0.98 13.56
C GLU A 67 1.02 0.16 12.58
N ASN A 68 0.10 1.06 12.93
CA ASN A 68 -0.05 2.31 12.23
C ASN A 68 0.41 3.44 13.15
N SER A 69 1.64 3.90 12.92
CA SER A 69 2.25 5.00 13.68
C SER A 69 1.52 6.35 13.52
N ILE A 70 0.78 6.56 12.43
CA ILE A 70 0.00 7.78 12.19
C ILE A 70 -1.29 7.75 13.02
N GLU A 71 -1.96 6.59 13.04
CA GLU A 71 -3.20 6.40 13.79
C GLU A 71 -2.98 5.99 15.25
N GLN A 72 -1.73 5.77 15.66
CA GLN A 72 -1.36 5.18 16.94
C GLN A 72 -2.18 3.90 17.21
N SER A 73 -2.29 3.03 16.21
CA SER A 73 -3.12 1.83 16.30
C SER A 73 -2.29 0.56 16.19
N LEU A 74 -2.63 -0.40 17.06
CA LEU A 74 -2.12 -1.75 17.02
C LEU A 74 -3.20 -2.66 16.43
N ILE A 75 -2.89 -3.29 15.31
CA ILE A 75 -3.72 -4.30 14.68
C ILE A 75 -3.23 -5.66 15.14
N ILE A 76 -4.12 -6.50 15.66
CA ILE A 76 -3.81 -7.89 16.02
C ILE A 76 -4.62 -8.81 15.12
N LEU A 77 -3.94 -9.77 14.51
CA LEU A 77 -4.57 -10.81 13.72
C LEU A 77 -4.93 -11.99 14.62
N ALA A 78 -6.22 -12.24 14.78
CA ALA A 78 -6.77 -13.47 15.34
C ALA A 78 -7.18 -14.39 14.19
N GLY A 79 -7.19 -15.70 14.40
CA GLY A 79 -7.68 -16.60 13.36
C GLY A 79 -8.41 -17.81 13.87
N ARG A 80 -9.33 -18.30 13.03
CA ARG A 80 -10.03 -19.56 13.19
C ARG A 80 -9.93 -20.35 11.90
N TYR A 81 -9.06 -21.35 11.90
CA TYR A 81 -8.87 -22.25 10.77
C TYR A 81 -9.61 -23.57 11.01
N PHE A 82 -10.41 -24.00 10.03
CA PHE A 82 -11.19 -25.24 10.04
C PHE A 82 -10.62 -26.30 9.09
N GLY A 83 -10.04 -25.90 7.95
CA GLY A 83 -9.48 -26.80 6.92
C GLY A 83 -10.54 -27.54 6.08
N HIS A 84 -11.82 -27.33 6.36
CA HIS A 84 -12.97 -27.89 5.65
C HIS A 84 -14.16 -26.94 5.70
N ASP A 85 -15.25 -27.29 5.01
CA ASP A 85 -16.49 -26.52 5.08
C ASP A 85 -17.06 -26.55 6.49
N GLU A 86 -17.01 -25.39 7.14
CA GLU A 86 -17.63 -25.15 8.42
C GLU A 86 -18.08 -23.70 8.54
N THR A 87 -18.94 -23.42 9.50
CA THR A 87 -19.47 -22.08 9.75
C THR A 87 -18.84 -21.49 11.01
N LEU A 88 -18.27 -20.29 10.91
CA LEU A 88 -17.84 -19.53 12.06
C LEU A 88 -19.08 -19.06 12.86
N THR A 89 -19.25 -19.62 14.05
CA THR A 89 -20.31 -19.21 15.00
C THR A 89 -19.85 -18.04 15.86
N MET A 90 -20.80 -17.29 16.43
CA MET A 90 -20.50 -16.20 17.37
C MET A 90 -19.65 -16.68 18.56
N THR A 91 -19.90 -17.89 19.06
CA THR A 91 -19.10 -18.50 20.13
C THR A 91 -17.66 -18.75 19.68
N GLY A 92 -17.46 -19.27 18.47
CA GLY A 92 -16.13 -19.49 17.90
C GLY A 92 -15.38 -18.18 17.66
N ALA A 93 -16.08 -17.14 17.17
CA ALA A 93 -15.49 -15.82 16.98
C ALA A 93 -15.05 -15.20 18.31
N LYS A 94 -15.91 -15.22 19.34
CA LYS A 94 -15.58 -14.72 20.68
C LYS A 94 -14.44 -15.51 21.34
N ASP A 95 -14.36 -16.81 21.13
CA ASP A 95 -13.23 -17.62 21.59
C ASP A 95 -11.92 -17.17 20.95
N ALA A 96 -11.84 -17.09 19.61
CA ALA A 96 -10.64 -16.67 18.91
C ALA A 96 -10.21 -15.24 19.27
N ILE A 97 -11.16 -14.30 19.28
CA ILE A 97 -10.92 -12.91 19.72
C ILE A 97 -10.46 -12.87 21.19
N GLY A 98 -11.08 -13.66 22.05
CA GLY A 98 -10.76 -13.73 23.48
C GLY A 98 -9.36 -14.26 23.79
N ARG A 99 -8.80 -15.10 22.90
CA ARG A 99 -7.41 -15.56 22.97
C ARG A 99 -6.42 -14.48 22.57
N ALA A 100 -6.72 -13.74 21.50
CA ALA A 100 -5.87 -12.65 20.99
C ALA A 100 -5.86 -11.45 21.95
N THR A 101 -7.04 -10.98 22.36
CA THR A 101 -7.18 -9.91 23.36
C THR A 101 -6.54 -10.31 24.69
N GLY A 102 -6.76 -11.55 25.14
CA GLY A 102 -6.14 -12.07 26.35
C GLY A 102 -4.61 -12.07 26.32
N PHE A 103 -4.00 -12.22 25.14
CA PHE A 103 -2.55 -12.09 24.97
C PHE A 103 -2.10 -10.67 25.27
N VAL A 104 -2.76 -9.68 24.66
CA VAL A 104 -2.46 -8.26 24.87
C VAL A 104 -2.66 -7.84 26.33
N GLU A 105 -3.74 -8.29 26.98
CA GLU A 105 -4.00 -8.01 28.40
C GLU A 105 -2.94 -8.64 29.31
N SER A 106 -2.53 -9.88 29.01
CA SER A 106 -1.54 -10.60 29.80
C SER A 106 -0.12 -10.06 29.58
N ALA A 107 0.14 -9.44 28.41
CA ALA A 107 1.35 -8.70 28.11
C ALA A 107 1.42 -7.39 28.93
N VAL A 108 0.38 -6.56 28.85
CA VAL A 108 0.34 -5.25 29.51
C VAL A 108 0.30 -5.37 31.04
N SER A 109 -0.36 -6.40 31.58
CA SER A 109 -0.33 -6.69 33.02
C SER A 109 1.02 -7.21 33.53
N GLY A 110 1.97 -7.52 32.63
CA GLY A 110 3.27 -8.10 32.96
C GLY A 110 3.20 -9.58 33.35
N TRP A 111 2.05 -10.24 33.19
CA TRP A 111 1.90 -11.66 33.55
C TRP A 111 2.75 -12.54 32.64
N LEU A 112 2.71 -12.32 31.32
CA LEU A 112 3.49 -13.12 30.35
C LEU A 112 4.99 -12.95 30.58
N THR A 113 5.46 -11.72 30.79
CA THR A 113 6.88 -11.45 31.01
C THR A 113 7.41 -12.02 32.33
N THR A 114 6.52 -12.30 33.29
CA THR A 114 6.88 -12.92 34.58
C THR A 114 6.85 -14.45 34.53
N ASN A 115 5.98 -15.04 33.71
CA ASN A 115 5.68 -16.48 33.73
C ASN A 115 6.21 -17.26 32.52
N LEU A 116 6.61 -16.57 31.45
CA LEU A 116 7.23 -17.19 30.28
C LEU A 116 8.77 -17.07 30.33
N GLU A 117 9.45 -17.96 29.62
CA GLU A 117 10.91 -17.91 29.47
C GLU A 117 11.32 -16.70 28.63
N ALA A 118 12.30 -15.93 29.08
CA ALA A 118 12.74 -14.70 28.41
C ALA A 118 13.33 -14.93 27.00
N SER A 119 13.70 -16.17 26.67
CA SER A 119 14.16 -16.58 25.34
C SER A 119 13.01 -16.93 24.39
N SER A 120 11.77 -17.06 24.88
CA SER A 120 10.61 -17.41 24.07
C SER A 120 10.09 -16.23 23.27
N ARG A 121 9.58 -16.50 22.07
CA ARG A 121 9.02 -15.48 21.18
C ARG A 121 7.80 -14.83 21.82
N GLU A 122 6.97 -15.63 22.50
CA GLU A 122 5.81 -15.15 23.22
C GLU A 122 6.18 -14.13 24.31
N TRP A 123 7.32 -14.33 25.00
CA TRP A 123 7.83 -13.36 25.96
C TRP A 123 8.29 -12.07 25.27
N GLU A 124 9.06 -12.18 24.18
CA GLU A 124 9.58 -11.04 23.42
C GLU A 124 8.45 -10.13 22.91
N TYR A 125 7.44 -10.73 22.29
CA TYR A 125 6.28 -9.98 21.79
C TYR A 125 5.40 -9.44 22.91
N ALA A 126 5.31 -10.14 24.05
CA ALA A 126 4.61 -9.61 25.21
C ALA A 126 5.30 -8.37 25.79
N ASP A 127 6.62 -8.39 25.95
CA ASP A 127 7.38 -7.20 26.38
C ASP A 127 7.21 -6.06 25.38
N TYR A 128 7.35 -6.36 24.09
CA TYR A 128 7.16 -5.38 23.02
C TYR A 128 5.79 -4.69 23.08
N PHE A 129 4.69 -5.45 23.06
CA PHE A 129 3.34 -4.85 23.12
C PHE A 129 3.10 -4.09 24.42
N SER A 130 3.58 -4.62 25.55
CA SER A 130 3.49 -3.95 26.85
C SER A 130 4.14 -2.57 26.81
N ARG A 131 5.36 -2.47 26.28
CA ARG A 131 6.08 -1.20 26.13
C ARG A 131 5.38 -0.23 25.19
N GLN A 132 4.94 -0.68 24.01
CA GLN A 132 4.26 0.20 23.04
C GLN A 132 2.98 0.82 23.62
N ILE A 133 2.22 0.04 24.38
CA ILE A 133 0.97 0.48 25.00
C ILE A 133 1.24 1.37 26.22
N THR A 134 2.13 0.95 27.13
CA THR A 134 2.41 1.71 28.38
C THR A 134 3.17 3.00 28.15
N GLU A 135 4.03 3.07 27.13
CA GLU A 135 4.75 4.27 26.72
C GLU A 135 3.87 5.21 25.86
N GLY A 136 2.59 4.88 25.65
CA GLY A 136 1.60 5.74 24.98
C GLY A 136 1.79 5.87 23.47
N ARG A 137 2.53 4.94 22.83
CA ARG A 137 2.69 4.93 21.36
C ARG A 137 1.47 4.37 20.65
N ILE A 138 0.66 3.58 21.35
CA ILE A 138 -0.60 3.00 20.86
C ILE A 138 -1.75 3.57 21.69
N ALA A 139 -2.75 4.14 21.00
CA ALA A 139 -3.95 4.75 21.57
C ALA A 139 -5.22 3.90 21.35
N LYS A 140 -5.22 2.98 20.37
CA LYS A 140 -6.35 2.10 20.05
C LYS A 140 -5.89 0.75 19.52
N ILE A 141 -6.72 -0.27 19.70
CA ILE A 141 -6.47 -1.64 19.21
C ILE A 141 -7.54 -2.01 18.17
N ARG A 142 -7.13 -2.67 17.09
CA ARG A 142 -8.05 -3.27 16.12
C ARG A 142 -7.77 -4.77 16.02
N ILE A 143 -8.75 -5.59 16.36
CA ILE A 143 -8.65 -7.05 16.23
C ILE A 143 -9.30 -7.46 14.91
N ILE A 144 -8.51 -8.11 14.04
CA ILE A 144 -8.99 -8.67 12.77
C ILE A 144 -9.02 -10.19 12.94
N LEU A 145 -10.21 -10.78 12.91
CA LEU A 145 -10.42 -12.21 12.94
C LEU A 145 -10.54 -12.76 11.51
N ILE A 146 -9.59 -13.58 11.08
CA ILE A 146 -9.63 -14.29 9.80
C ILE A 146 -10.19 -15.70 9.96
N THR A 147 -10.94 -16.19 8.96
CA THR A 147 -11.51 -17.55 8.94
C THR A 147 -11.63 -18.12 7.52
N ASP A 148 -11.37 -19.42 7.37
CA ASP A 148 -11.65 -20.19 6.15
C ASP A 148 -13.04 -20.85 6.16
N GLY A 149 -13.77 -20.75 7.28
CA GLY A 149 -15.18 -21.09 7.40
C GLY A 149 -16.10 -19.93 6.99
N ALA A 150 -17.32 -20.24 6.55
CA ALA A 150 -18.32 -19.24 6.21
C ALA A 150 -18.83 -18.50 7.46
N MET A 151 -18.96 -17.18 7.42
CA MET A 151 -19.48 -16.43 8.57
C MET A 151 -20.98 -16.70 8.78
N SER A 152 -21.39 -17.01 10.02
CA SER A 152 -22.80 -17.12 10.37
C SER A 152 -23.52 -15.77 10.27
N GLU A 153 -24.71 -15.74 9.68
CA GLU A 153 -25.57 -14.53 9.60
C GLU A 153 -25.96 -13.93 10.96
N ARG A 154 -25.76 -14.68 12.05
CA ARG A 154 -25.95 -14.20 13.43
C ARG A 154 -24.82 -13.26 13.89
N ILE A 155 -23.68 -13.27 13.21
CA ILE A 155 -22.57 -12.33 13.43
C ILE A 155 -22.85 -11.07 12.61
N ARG A 156 -23.74 -10.21 13.13
CA ARG A 156 -24.07 -8.91 12.49
C ARG A 156 -23.18 -7.78 12.96
N THR A 157 -22.84 -7.78 14.25
CA THR A 157 -22.03 -6.74 14.87
C THR A 157 -21.31 -7.37 16.06
N ILE A 158 -20.04 -7.01 16.24
CA ILE A 158 -19.27 -7.27 17.45
C ILE A 158 -19.01 -5.90 18.08
N GLU A 159 -19.58 -5.64 19.25
CA GLU A 159 -19.47 -4.35 19.92
C GLU A 159 -18.02 -4.05 20.29
N SER A 160 -17.61 -2.79 20.11
CA SER A 160 -16.31 -2.32 20.60
C SER A 160 -16.26 -2.33 22.12
N ASP A 161 -15.11 -2.64 22.69
CA ASP A 161 -14.89 -2.65 24.14
C ASP A 161 -13.54 -2.01 24.50
N VAL A 162 -13.01 -2.35 25.67
CA VAL A 162 -11.72 -1.86 26.17
C VAL A 162 -10.83 -3.05 26.49
N VAL A 163 -9.64 -3.11 25.88
CA VAL A 163 -8.63 -4.13 26.12
C VAL A 163 -7.36 -3.45 26.59
N ALA A 164 -6.80 -3.88 27.72
CA ALA A 164 -5.62 -3.26 28.32
C ALA A 164 -5.73 -1.72 28.51
N GLY A 165 -6.94 -1.22 28.77
CA GLY A 165 -7.21 0.21 28.94
C GLY A 165 -7.36 1.02 27.64
N LEU A 166 -7.24 0.38 26.47
CA LEU A 166 -7.38 1.01 25.16
C LEU A 166 -8.70 0.63 24.50
N ARG A 167 -9.27 1.57 23.71
CA ARG A 167 -10.46 1.28 22.91
C ARG A 167 -10.15 0.23 21.86
N THR A 168 -10.97 -0.81 21.79
CA THR A 168 -10.77 -1.95 20.89
C THR A 168 -11.96 -2.15 19.97
N THR A 169 -11.67 -2.32 18.67
CA THR A 169 -12.68 -2.63 17.65
C THR A 169 -12.42 -3.99 17.04
N TYR A 170 -13.49 -4.68 16.62
CA TYR A 170 -13.42 -6.04 16.11
C TYR A 170 -13.92 -6.10 14.68
N GLU A 171 -13.23 -6.86 13.85
CA GLU A 171 -13.58 -7.08 12.46
C GLU A 171 -13.42 -8.55 12.10
N VAL A 172 -14.34 -9.12 11.34
CA VAL A 172 -14.28 -10.51 10.88
C VAL A 172 -14.13 -10.52 9.36
N TRP A 173 -13.15 -11.30 8.88
CA TRP A 173 -12.86 -11.52 7.48
C TRP A 173 -13.01 -13.00 7.17
N ASP A 174 -14.14 -13.35 6.57
CA ASP A 174 -14.35 -14.65 5.96
C ASP A 174 -13.94 -14.64 4.48
N GLN A 175 -13.97 -15.82 3.87
CA GLN A 175 -13.56 -16.00 2.47
C GLN A 175 -14.40 -15.16 1.50
N ARG A 176 -15.70 -14.98 1.77
CA ARG A 176 -16.60 -14.20 0.90
C ARG A 176 -16.20 -12.74 0.91
N ARG A 177 -16.02 -12.18 2.11
CA ARG A 177 -15.61 -10.79 2.27
C ARG A 177 -14.25 -10.50 1.63
N LEU A 178 -13.31 -11.44 1.73
CA LEU A 178 -12.00 -11.34 1.10
C LEU A 178 -12.07 -11.32 -0.43
N ILE A 179 -12.92 -12.17 -1.02
CA ILE A 179 -13.16 -12.22 -2.47
C ILE A 179 -13.88 -10.95 -2.94
N ASP A 180 -14.88 -10.49 -2.20
CA ASP A 180 -15.64 -9.28 -2.53
C ASP A 180 -14.76 -8.02 -2.48
N ALA A 181 -13.82 -7.95 -1.54
CA ALA A 181 -12.87 -6.85 -1.42
C ALA A 181 -11.79 -6.83 -2.53
N ALA A 182 -11.55 -7.95 -3.20
CA ALA A 182 -10.60 -8.06 -4.32
C ALA A 182 -11.24 -7.68 -5.68
N LEU A 183 -12.54 -7.40 -5.72
CA LEU A 183 -13.22 -6.87 -6.90
C LEU A 183 -12.97 -5.35 -7.03
N PRO A 184 -12.83 -4.80 -8.26
CA PRO A 184 -12.65 -3.37 -8.48
C PRO A 184 -13.66 -2.53 -7.70
N ASP A 185 -13.12 -1.55 -6.96
CA ASP A 185 -13.75 -0.84 -5.85
C ASP A 185 -15.09 -0.15 -6.20
N ARG A 186 -16.15 -0.48 -5.44
CA ARG A 186 -17.41 0.29 -5.39
C ARG A 186 -17.29 1.55 -4.52
N GLY A 187 -16.17 1.79 -3.82
CA GLY A 187 -16.02 2.91 -2.87
C GLY A 187 -16.09 4.33 -3.47
N SER A 188 -16.00 4.46 -4.80
CA SER A 188 -16.15 5.75 -5.50
C SER A 188 -17.61 6.26 -5.53
N GLU A 189 -18.62 5.42 -5.33
CA GLU A 189 -20.03 5.79 -5.59
C GLU A 189 -20.55 6.91 -4.66
N ASP A 190 -19.98 7.09 -3.46
CA ASP A 190 -20.55 7.94 -2.40
C ASP A 190 -19.85 9.30 -2.17
N ILE A 191 -18.84 9.67 -2.98
CA ILE A 191 -18.09 10.93 -2.77
C ILE A 191 -18.80 12.10 -3.47
N HIS A 192 -19.50 12.94 -2.71
CA HIS A 192 -20.23 14.10 -3.23
C HIS A 192 -19.75 15.41 -2.58
N VAL A 193 -19.06 16.25 -3.33
CA VAL A 193 -18.50 17.50 -2.80
C VAL A 193 -19.28 18.70 -3.29
N ASP A 194 -19.80 19.50 -2.35
CA ASP A 194 -20.46 20.77 -2.61
C ASP A 194 -19.54 21.95 -2.23
N PHE A 195 -18.94 22.60 -3.23
CA PHE A 195 -18.04 23.74 -3.02
C PHE A 195 -18.75 24.98 -2.47
N THR A 196 -20.08 25.06 -2.57
CA THR A 196 -20.84 26.20 -2.05
C THR A 196 -20.81 26.32 -0.52
N ARG A 197 -20.41 25.22 0.16
CA ARG A 197 -20.11 25.22 1.60
C ARG A 197 -18.98 26.17 1.99
N TRP A 198 -18.02 26.40 1.09
CA TRP A 198 -16.86 27.27 1.34
C TRP A 198 -16.86 28.53 0.46
N ILE A 199 -17.35 28.44 -0.77
CA ILE A 199 -17.32 29.50 -1.77
C ILE A 199 -18.74 29.70 -2.30
N PRO A 200 -19.48 30.75 -1.90
CA PRO A 200 -20.93 30.87 -2.17
C PRO A 200 -21.34 30.65 -3.64
N ASP A 201 -20.54 31.12 -4.60
CA ASP A 201 -20.83 30.97 -6.03
C ASP A 201 -20.25 29.68 -6.66
N GLY A 202 -19.54 28.87 -5.88
CA GLY A 202 -18.76 27.71 -6.32
C GLY A 202 -17.31 28.07 -6.67
N LEU A 203 -16.48 27.04 -6.91
CA LEU A 203 -15.06 27.17 -7.22
C LEU A 203 -14.87 27.71 -8.66
N PRO A 204 -14.27 28.90 -8.88
CA PRO A 204 -14.04 29.42 -10.22
C PRO A 204 -13.19 28.48 -11.08
N CYS A 205 -13.59 28.28 -12.33
CA CYS A 205 -12.88 27.38 -13.24
C CYS A 205 -12.86 27.87 -14.69
N LEU A 206 -11.82 27.47 -15.42
CA LEU A 206 -11.77 27.54 -16.87
C LEU A 206 -12.28 26.21 -17.45
N VAL A 207 -13.19 26.29 -18.42
CA VAL A 207 -13.71 25.14 -19.16
C VAL A 207 -12.95 25.05 -20.48
N THR A 208 -12.35 23.90 -20.78
CA THR A 208 -11.73 23.69 -22.10
C THR A 208 -12.79 23.34 -23.13
N ALA A 209 -12.77 23.99 -24.29
CA ALA A 209 -13.56 23.57 -25.44
C ALA A 209 -12.90 22.34 -26.07
N GLY A 210 -13.58 21.20 -26.01
CA GLY A 210 -13.20 19.98 -26.71
C GLY A 210 -14.43 19.41 -27.42
N ASP A 211 -14.23 18.84 -28.61
CA ASP A 211 -15.29 18.25 -29.43
C ASP A 211 -15.78 16.89 -28.91
N ASP A 212 -15.08 16.33 -27.92
CA ASP A 212 -15.45 15.08 -27.26
C ASP A 212 -16.34 15.37 -26.03
N GLU A 213 -17.65 15.14 -26.19
CA GLU A 213 -18.63 15.32 -25.11
C GLU A 213 -18.38 14.38 -23.91
N THR A 214 -17.63 13.30 -24.09
CA THR A 214 -17.39 12.29 -23.06
C THR A 214 -16.29 12.68 -22.06
N THR A 215 -15.35 13.54 -22.47
CA THR A 215 -14.15 13.88 -21.67
C THR A 215 -13.91 15.39 -21.65
N ARG A 216 -14.60 16.12 -20.76
CA ARG A 216 -14.37 17.56 -20.54
C ARG A 216 -13.30 17.78 -19.48
N THR A 217 -12.45 18.77 -19.71
CA THR A 217 -11.42 19.20 -18.75
C THR A 217 -11.74 20.57 -18.17
N TYR A 218 -11.53 20.70 -16.86
CA TYR A 218 -11.67 21.94 -16.10
C TYR A 218 -10.35 22.27 -15.40
N LEU A 219 -9.96 23.54 -15.43
CA LEU A 219 -8.82 24.05 -14.66
C LEU A 219 -9.33 25.00 -13.59
N ALA A 220 -8.94 24.79 -12.35
CA ALA A 220 -9.34 25.62 -11.22
C ALA A 220 -8.16 25.84 -10.27
N VAL A 221 -8.32 26.80 -9.36
CA VAL A 221 -7.38 27.05 -8.27
C VAL A 221 -8.12 26.83 -6.96
N ILE A 222 -7.87 25.69 -6.31
CA ILE A 222 -8.54 25.30 -5.08
C ILE A 222 -7.81 25.91 -3.86
N PRO A 223 -8.51 26.59 -2.94
CA PRO A 223 -7.91 27.00 -1.68
C PRO A 223 -7.50 25.77 -0.88
N ALA A 224 -6.30 25.79 -0.28
CA ALA A 224 -5.78 24.65 0.47
C ALA A 224 -6.70 24.25 1.63
N ARG A 225 -7.33 25.22 2.29
CA ARG A 225 -8.32 24.95 3.34
C ARG A 225 -9.48 24.05 2.86
N VAL A 226 -9.98 24.29 1.65
CA VAL A 226 -11.08 23.49 1.07
C VAL A 226 -10.61 22.06 0.80
N LEU A 227 -9.42 21.89 0.20
CA LEU A 227 -8.86 20.56 -0.04
C LEU A 227 -8.64 19.78 1.26
N ALA A 228 -8.14 20.46 2.30
CA ALA A 228 -7.91 19.86 3.61
C ALA A 228 -9.22 19.41 4.26
N ASP A 229 -10.26 20.26 4.24
CA ASP A 229 -11.56 19.93 4.84
C ASP A 229 -12.24 18.76 4.11
N VAL A 230 -12.18 18.73 2.77
CA VAL A 230 -12.71 17.59 1.99
C VAL A 230 -11.92 16.32 2.30
N PHE A 231 -10.59 16.41 2.42
CA PHE A 231 -9.78 15.24 2.76
C PHE A 231 -9.98 14.78 4.21
N ASP A 232 -10.29 15.68 5.15
CA ASP A 232 -10.68 15.31 6.51
C ASP A 232 -12.04 14.59 6.54
N GLU A 233 -12.96 14.92 5.62
CA GLU A 233 -14.28 14.29 5.50
C GLU A 233 -14.22 12.90 4.85
N TYR A 234 -13.50 12.74 3.74
CA TYR A 234 -13.49 11.49 2.96
C TYR A 234 -12.22 10.64 3.13
N GLY A 235 -11.16 11.19 3.73
CA GLY A 235 -9.90 10.48 3.97
C GLY A 235 -9.26 9.93 2.71
N SER A 236 -8.70 8.71 2.80
CA SER A 236 -8.06 8.01 1.69
C SER A 236 -9.01 7.62 0.57
N LEU A 237 -10.33 7.62 0.78
CA LEU A 237 -11.32 7.34 -0.27
C LEU A 237 -11.29 8.40 -1.38
N LEU A 238 -10.89 9.64 -1.06
CA LEU A 238 -10.69 10.72 -2.02
C LEU A 238 -9.49 10.45 -2.95
N LEU A 239 -8.58 9.55 -2.57
CA LEU A 239 -7.44 9.16 -3.39
C LEU A 239 -7.76 7.90 -4.18
N GLU A 240 -7.43 7.91 -5.47
CA GLU A 240 -7.48 6.70 -6.30
C GLU A 240 -6.51 5.64 -5.73
N SER A 241 -6.85 4.34 -5.86
CA SER A 241 -6.11 3.25 -5.21
C SER A 241 -4.61 3.28 -5.53
N ASN A 242 -4.21 3.59 -6.76
CA ASN A 242 -2.79 3.70 -7.15
C ASN A 242 -2.06 4.91 -6.52
N VAL A 243 -2.81 5.84 -5.91
CA VAL A 243 -2.30 7.05 -5.24
C VAL A 243 -2.30 6.90 -3.71
N ARG A 244 -2.96 5.88 -3.15
CA ARG A 244 -3.06 5.68 -1.68
C ARG A 244 -1.71 5.35 -1.03
N THR A 245 -0.75 4.80 -1.78
CA THR A 245 0.62 4.53 -1.32
C THR A 245 1.43 5.78 -0.94
N PHE A 246 0.99 6.98 -1.37
CA PHE A 246 1.66 8.25 -1.07
C PHE A 246 1.41 8.80 0.34
N LEU A 247 0.66 8.08 1.19
CA LEU A 247 0.39 8.44 2.59
C LEU A 247 1.61 8.37 3.52
N SER A 248 2.75 7.85 3.04
CA SER A 248 4.00 7.89 3.79
C SER A 248 4.64 9.29 3.71
N ALA A 249 4.57 10.07 4.80
CA ALA A 249 5.19 11.40 4.91
C ALA A 249 6.73 11.41 4.79
N ARG A 250 7.37 10.23 4.65
CA ARG A 250 8.82 10.05 4.63
C ARG A 250 9.37 10.05 3.19
N GLY A 251 9.46 11.23 2.58
CA GLY A 251 10.09 11.44 1.27
C GLY A 251 10.72 12.83 1.12
N GLN A 252 11.76 12.96 0.29
CA GLN A 252 12.41 14.28 0.04
C GLN A 252 11.43 15.31 -0.56
N VAL A 253 10.52 14.86 -1.43
CA VAL A 253 9.46 15.70 -2.02
C VAL A 253 8.51 16.23 -0.94
N ASN A 254 8.04 15.36 -0.04
CA ASN A 254 7.15 15.76 1.06
C ASN A 254 7.81 16.81 1.97
N ARG A 255 9.12 16.73 2.23
CA ARG A 255 9.84 17.77 2.99
C ARG A 255 9.84 19.13 2.28
N GLY A 256 9.98 19.16 0.95
CA GLY A 256 9.90 20.39 0.16
C GLY A 256 8.52 21.03 0.21
N ILE A 257 7.46 20.22 0.10
CA ILE A 257 6.07 20.68 0.23
C ILE A 257 5.83 21.27 1.63
N GLN A 258 6.23 20.55 2.69
CA GLN A 258 6.12 21.01 4.09
C GLN A 258 6.91 22.31 4.33
N ALA A 259 8.12 22.42 3.77
CA ALA A 259 8.93 23.63 3.91
C ALA A 259 8.26 24.82 3.23
N THR A 260 7.68 24.63 2.03
CA THR A 260 6.96 25.70 1.33
C THR A 260 5.73 26.14 2.12
N LEU A 261 4.95 25.20 2.68
CA LEU A 261 3.81 25.53 3.54
C LEU A 261 4.22 26.35 4.78
N ALA A 262 5.38 26.04 5.36
CA ALA A 262 5.86 26.70 6.58
C ALA A 262 6.52 28.06 6.34
N GLN A 263 7.25 28.22 5.23
CA GLN A 263 8.19 29.32 5.02
C GLN A 263 7.76 30.28 3.90
N GLU A 264 7.12 29.75 2.85
CA GLU A 264 6.76 30.51 1.64
C GLU A 264 5.34 30.15 1.14
N PRO A 265 4.30 30.23 1.99
CA PRO A 265 2.93 29.80 1.67
C PRO A 265 2.34 30.54 0.45
N GLU A 266 2.72 31.80 0.26
CA GLU A 266 2.30 32.63 -0.89
C GLU A 266 2.87 32.14 -2.23
N ARG A 267 3.96 31.37 -2.20
CA ARG A 267 4.59 30.79 -3.40
C ARG A 267 4.16 29.35 -3.64
N PHE A 268 3.28 28.80 -2.80
CA PHE A 268 2.92 27.39 -2.85
C PHE A 268 2.39 26.97 -4.22
N LEU A 269 1.50 27.78 -4.81
CA LEU A 269 0.93 27.56 -6.14
C LEU A 269 2.00 27.55 -7.25
N ALA A 270 3.08 28.32 -7.08
CA ALA A 270 4.15 28.44 -8.06
C ALA A 270 5.21 27.32 -7.92
N TYR A 271 5.45 26.85 -6.70
CA TYR A 271 6.53 25.91 -6.40
C TYR A 271 6.10 24.44 -6.39
N ASN A 272 4.82 24.16 -6.15
CA ASN A 272 4.33 22.80 -6.00
C ASN A 272 3.44 22.39 -7.16
N ASN A 273 3.53 21.11 -7.51
CA ASN A 273 2.64 20.52 -8.49
C ASN A 273 1.19 20.51 -7.96
N GLY A 274 0.26 20.83 -8.86
CA GLY A 274 -1.16 20.80 -8.60
C GLY A 274 -1.74 19.39 -8.49
N LEU A 275 -3.06 19.31 -8.42
CA LEU A 275 -3.84 18.09 -8.42
C LEU A 275 -4.29 17.75 -9.85
N THR A 276 -4.22 16.48 -10.21
CA THR A 276 -5.05 15.94 -11.30
C THR A 276 -6.12 15.05 -10.69
N THR A 277 -7.37 15.28 -11.09
CA THR A 277 -8.54 14.68 -10.48
C THR A 277 -9.57 14.27 -11.53
N THR A 278 -10.46 13.36 -11.17
CA THR A 278 -11.55 12.86 -12.00
C THR A 278 -12.88 12.95 -11.25
N ALA A 279 -13.98 13.12 -11.96
CA ALA A 279 -15.35 13.05 -11.44
C ALA A 279 -16.27 12.48 -12.50
N THR A 280 -17.37 11.83 -12.11
CA THR A 280 -18.36 11.33 -13.07
C THR A 280 -19.31 12.43 -13.51
N GLU A 281 -19.67 13.33 -12.59
CA GLU A 281 -20.55 14.46 -12.87
C GLU A 281 -20.03 15.76 -12.23
N VAL A 282 -20.23 16.87 -12.96
CA VAL A 282 -19.81 18.21 -12.55
C VAL A 282 -20.99 19.16 -12.71
N GLU A 283 -21.48 19.70 -11.60
CA GLU A 283 -22.52 20.74 -11.61
C GLU A 283 -21.87 22.11 -11.70
N LEU A 284 -22.16 22.84 -12.78
CA LEU A 284 -21.61 24.16 -13.03
C LEU A 284 -22.54 25.27 -12.53
N GLY A 285 -21.93 26.34 -12.03
CA GLY A 285 -22.58 27.61 -11.70
C GLY A 285 -22.03 28.77 -12.55
N ARG A 286 -22.51 29.97 -12.23
CA ARG A 286 -21.98 31.22 -12.76
C ARG A 286 -21.73 32.18 -11.62
N SER A 287 -20.63 32.92 -11.72
CA SER A 287 -20.28 34.06 -10.89
C SER A 287 -19.99 35.26 -11.78
N PRO A 288 -19.84 36.48 -11.22
CA PRO A 288 -19.36 37.64 -11.97
C PRO A 288 -17.99 37.42 -12.65
N GLN A 289 -17.21 36.44 -12.19
CA GLN A 289 -15.86 36.12 -12.68
C GLN A 289 -15.85 35.03 -13.77
N GLY A 290 -17.02 34.42 -14.07
CA GLY A 290 -17.17 33.38 -15.08
C GLY A 290 -17.80 32.10 -14.54
N THR A 291 -17.50 30.98 -15.21
CA THR A 291 -18.00 29.66 -14.83
C THR A 291 -17.40 29.19 -13.51
N THR A 292 -18.22 28.55 -12.68
CA THR A 292 -17.80 27.97 -11.40
C THR A 292 -18.20 26.49 -11.32
N ILE A 293 -17.46 25.69 -10.55
CA ILE A 293 -17.83 24.32 -10.16
C ILE A 293 -18.57 24.42 -8.83
N ARG A 294 -19.84 24.03 -8.81
CA ARG A 294 -20.66 24.00 -7.58
C ARG A 294 -20.55 22.65 -6.91
N ARG A 295 -20.74 21.55 -7.65
CA ARG A 295 -20.67 20.19 -7.09
C ARG A 295 -19.88 19.24 -7.96
N LEU A 296 -19.28 18.25 -7.31
CA LEU A 296 -18.62 17.11 -7.95
C LEU A 296 -19.21 15.82 -7.40
N HIS A 297 -19.52 14.88 -8.30
CA HIS A 297 -19.94 13.53 -7.95
C HIS A 297 -18.82 12.56 -8.26
N ARG A 298 -18.58 11.62 -7.34
CA ARG A 298 -17.53 10.60 -7.39
C ARG A 298 -16.14 11.20 -7.61
N TRP A 299 -15.84 12.29 -6.90
CA TRP A 299 -14.56 13.00 -7.05
C TRP A 299 -13.38 12.17 -6.54
N GLN A 300 -12.34 12.03 -7.35
CA GLN A 300 -11.11 11.32 -7.00
C GLN A 300 -9.85 12.06 -7.42
N ILE A 301 -8.82 11.99 -6.59
CA ILE A 301 -7.49 12.51 -6.86
C ILE A 301 -6.64 11.37 -7.44
N VAL A 302 -6.24 11.53 -8.71
CA VAL A 302 -5.43 10.55 -9.47
C VAL A 302 -3.95 10.96 -9.53
N ASN A 303 -3.63 12.22 -9.26
CA ASN A 303 -2.28 12.71 -9.03
C ASN A 303 -2.33 13.89 -8.04
N GLY A 304 -1.38 13.93 -7.10
CA GLY A 304 -1.33 14.93 -6.03
C GLY A 304 -1.50 14.37 -4.62
N GLY A 305 -1.48 13.05 -4.44
CA GLY A 305 -1.56 12.41 -3.12
C GLY A 305 -0.51 12.93 -2.12
N GLN A 306 0.72 13.19 -2.55
CA GLN A 306 1.77 13.79 -1.72
C GLN A 306 1.43 15.21 -1.28
N THR A 307 0.87 16.04 -2.16
CA THR A 307 0.42 17.40 -1.86
C THR A 307 -0.72 17.38 -0.84
N THR A 308 -1.74 16.55 -1.07
CA THR A 308 -2.90 16.40 -0.18
C THR A 308 -2.50 15.86 1.19
N ALA A 309 -1.70 14.78 1.22
CA ALA A 309 -1.24 14.19 2.48
C ALA A 309 -0.31 15.13 3.25
N SER A 310 0.57 15.85 2.56
CA SER A 310 1.45 16.85 3.19
C SER A 310 0.64 18.00 3.78
N LEU A 311 -0.37 18.49 3.07
CA LEU A 311 -1.25 19.53 3.56
C LEU A 311 -1.98 19.11 4.84
N ALA A 312 -2.60 17.93 4.83
CA ALA A 312 -3.29 17.37 6.00
C ALA A 312 -2.33 17.16 7.18
N HIS A 313 -1.14 16.61 6.92
CA HIS A 313 -0.11 16.43 7.95
C HIS A 313 0.35 17.76 8.54
N PHE A 314 0.55 18.79 7.72
CA PHE A 314 1.00 20.11 8.16
C PHE A 314 0.02 20.74 9.16
N LEU A 315 -1.27 20.69 8.86
CA LEU A 315 -2.34 21.21 9.72
C LEU A 315 -2.56 20.37 10.99
N ARG A 316 -2.42 19.04 10.91
CA ARG A 316 -2.60 18.15 12.07
C ARG A 316 -1.41 18.15 13.03
N SER A 317 -0.20 18.45 12.54
CA SER A 317 1.02 18.47 13.37
C SER A 317 1.01 19.56 14.43
N ASP A 318 0.33 20.67 14.18
CA ASP A 318 0.30 21.82 15.08
C ASP A 318 -0.96 22.65 14.85
N LYS A 319 -1.81 22.74 15.88
CA LYS A 319 -3.09 23.45 15.84
C LYS A 319 -2.97 24.96 15.61
N SER A 320 -1.77 25.53 15.78
CA SER A 320 -1.51 26.95 15.51
C SER A 320 -1.25 27.25 14.03
N ARG A 321 -1.01 26.21 13.21
CA ARG A 321 -0.76 26.37 11.77
C ARG A 321 -2.06 26.55 11.01
N ASN A 322 -2.03 27.44 10.03
CA ASN A 322 -3.09 27.60 9.04
C ASN A 322 -2.49 27.53 7.63
N VAL A 323 -3.36 27.44 6.64
CA VAL A 323 -3.01 27.42 5.21
C VAL A 323 -3.77 28.53 4.49
N ASP A 324 -4.03 29.63 5.20
CA ASP A 324 -4.77 30.77 4.68
C ASP A 324 -3.94 31.44 3.58
N GLY A 325 -4.58 31.75 2.46
CA GLY A 325 -3.90 32.27 1.27
C GLY A 325 -3.12 31.24 0.45
N VAL A 326 -2.98 29.99 0.92
CA VAL A 326 -2.40 28.90 0.13
C VAL A 326 -3.42 28.40 -0.88
N SER A 327 -2.98 28.27 -2.13
CA SER A 327 -3.81 27.85 -3.27
C SER A 327 -3.10 26.78 -4.09
N ILE A 328 -3.88 25.87 -4.67
CA ILE A 328 -3.38 24.69 -5.38
C ILE A 328 -4.03 24.65 -6.76
N GLN A 329 -3.24 24.43 -7.81
CA GLN A 329 -3.78 24.22 -9.15
C GLN A 329 -4.53 22.89 -9.18
N MET A 330 -5.71 22.84 -9.78
CA MET A 330 -6.49 21.61 -9.99
C MET A 330 -6.82 21.46 -11.47
N LYS A 331 -6.49 20.30 -12.03
CA LYS A 331 -6.99 19.81 -13.31
C LYS A 331 -8.02 18.72 -13.04
N LEU A 332 -9.26 18.94 -13.46
CA LEU A 332 -10.36 18.01 -13.31
C LEU A 332 -10.77 17.49 -14.69
N VAL A 333 -10.97 16.18 -14.81
CA VAL A 333 -11.46 15.53 -16.03
C VAL A 333 -12.76 14.80 -15.74
N THR A 334 -13.82 15.05 -16.52
CA THR A 334 -15.04 14.24 -16.43
C THR A 334 -14.86 12.91 -17.13
N VAL A 335 -15.37 11.85 -16.52
CA VAL A 335 -15.35 10.50 -17.08
C VAL A 335 -16.75 9.90 -17.06
N SER A 336 -17.20 9.38 -18.20
CA SER A 336 -18.46 8.62 -18.29
C SER A 336 -18.36 7.31 -17.51
N ASP A 337 -19.49 6.82 -16.98
CA ASP A 337 -19.54 5.53 -16.26
C ASP A 337 -19.08 4.36 -17.15
N SER A 338 -19.30 4.43 -18.47
CA SER A 338 -18.88 3.41 -19.45
C SER A 338 -17.37 3.30 -19.63
N ASP A 339 -16.62 4.40 -19.47
CA ASP A 339 -15.19 4.50 -19.80
C ASP A 339 -14.31 4.82 -18.58
N SER A 340 -14.94 4.93 -17.40
CA SER A 340 -14.33 5.41 -16.15
C SER A 340 -13.01 4.73 -15.83
N ALA A 341 -12.94 3.39 -15.85
CA ALA A 341 -11.72 2.66 -15.49
C ALA A 341 -10.54 2.93 -16.44
N THR A 342 -10.76 2.87 -17.76
CA THR A 342 -9.70 3.00 -18.77
C THR A 342 -9.19 4.45 -18.88
N VAL A 343 -10.09 5.43 -18.78
CA VAL A 343 -9.72 6.85 -18.86
C VAL A 343 -9.04 7.30 -17.57
N VAL A 344 -9.55 6.91 -16.39
CA VAL A 344 -8.90 7.22 -15.10
C VAL A 344 -7.47 6.67 -15.07
N GLN A 345 -7.26 5.42 -15.49
CA GLN A 345 -5.93 4.82 -15.59
C GLN A 345 -5.02 5.58 -16.55
N SER A 346 -5.53 5.98 -17.71
CA SER A 346 -4.76 6.75 -18.70
C SER A 346 -4.39 8.13 -18.17
N VAL A 347 -5.32 8.85 -17.55
CA VAL A 347 -5.08 10.16 -16.93
C VAL A 347 -4.02 10.04 -15.84
N ALA A 348 -4.11 9.04 -14.96
CA ALA A 348 -3.11 8.78 -13.92
C ALA A 348 -1.73 8.49 -14.53
N LYS A 349 -1.66 7.59 -15.53
CA LYS A 349 -0.41 7.24 -16.24
C LYS A 349 0.27 8.47 -16.86
N TYR A 350 -0.49 9.29 -17.59
CA TYR A 350 0.07 10.44 -18.29
C TYR A 350 0.42 11.59 -17.33
N ALA A 351 -0.38 11.84 -16.29
CA ALA A 351 -0.05 12.81 -15.25
C ALA A 351 1.26 12.45 -14.52
N ASN A 352 1.48 11.16 -14.28
CA ASN A 352 2.71 10.65 -13.65
C ASN A 352 3.94 10.74 -14.58
N SER A 353 3.76 10.63 -15.90
CA SER A 353 4.86 10.70 -16.88
C SER A 353 5.45 12.10 -17.13
N GLN A 354 4.78 13.18 -16.68
CA GLN A 354 5.28 14.56 -16.85
C GLN A 354 6.32 14.97 -15.80
N ASN A 355 6.41 14.29 -14.67
CA ASN A 355 7.52 14.46 -13.74
C ASN A 355 8.68 13.57 -14.22
N ARG A 356 9.87 14.16 -14.39
CA ARG A 356 11.05 13.54 -15.01
C ARG A 356 11.53 12.28 -14.24
N VAL A 357 10.86 11.17 -14.48
CA VAL A 357 11.35 9.81 -14.28
C VAL A 357 12.46 9.63 -15.30
N SER A 358 13.65 9.17 -14.88
CA SER A 358 14.71 8.92 -15.86
C SER A 358 14.20 7.88 -16.86
N ALA A 359 14.53 8.02 -18.15
CA ALA A 359 14.12 7.02 -19.15
C ALA A 359 14.51 5.58 -18.72
N ALA A 360 15.58 5.48 -17.92
CA ALA A 360 15.96 4.23 -17.28
C ALA A 360 14.92 3.70 -16.29
N ASP A 361 14.31 4.55 -15.46
CA ASP A 361 13.34 4.15 -14.44
C ASP A 361 11.93 3.90 -15.02
N LEU A 362 11.58 4.56 -16.12
CA LEU A 362 10.35 4.24 -16.87
C LEU A 362 10.47 2.88 -17.59
N PHE A 363 11.67 2.52 -18.05
CA PHE A 363 11.91 1.24 -18.71
C PHE A 363 12.06 0.07 -17.71
N SER A 364 12.25 0.32 -16.41
CA SER A 364 12.30 -0.72 -15.36
C SER A 364 11.01 -1.51 -15.20
N THR A 365 9.87 -1.00 -15.68
CA THR A 365 8.57 -1.68 -15.67
C THR A 365 8.23 -2.31 -17.03
N HIS A 366 9.08 -2.16 -18.04
CA HIS A 366 8.87 -2.78 -19.34
C HIS A 366 8.92 -4.31 -19.22
N GLU A 367 8.04 -5.00 -19.94
CA GLU A 367 7.82 -6.45 -19.81
C GLU A 367 9.11 -7.26 -20.04
N PHE A 368 9.96 -6.82 -20.97
CA PHE A 368 11.32 -7.34 -21.16
C PHE A 368 12.11 -7.47 -19.84
N HIS A 369 12.14 -6.40 -19.02
CA HIS A 369 12.91 -6.37 -17.79
C HIS A 369 12.27 -7.20 -16.68
N VAL A 370 10.93 -7.29 -16.66
CA VAL A 370 10.19 -8.18 -15.76
C VAL A 370 10.51 -9.65 -16.10
N ARG A 371 10.51 -10.00 -17.39
CA ARG A 371 10.82 -11.35 -17.85
C ARG A 371 12.29 -11.72 -17.59
N LEU A 372 13.21 -10.79 -17.79
CA LEU A 372 14.63 -10.99 -17.50
C LEU A 372 14.88 -11.16 -16.00
N GLU A 373 14.15 -10.43 -15.14
CA GLU A 373 14.15 -10.67 -13.70
C GLU A 373 13.67 -12.09 -13.38
N GLN A 374 12.52 -12.51 -13.88
CA GLN A 374 11.98 -13.85 -13.65
C GLN A 374 12.97 -14.95 -14.09
N ILE A 375 13.64 -14.77 -15.24
CA ILE A 375 14.67 -15.69 -15.72
C ILE A 375 15.85 -15.72 -14.73
N SER A 376 16.34 -14.57 -14.28
CA SER A 376 17.47 -14.52 -13.33
C SER A 376 17.16 -15.23 -12.01
N ARG A 377 15.91 -15.13 -11.52
CA ARG A 377 15.48 -15.79 -10.28
C ARG A 377 15.39 -17.30 -10.41
N ARG A 378 15.07 -17.81 -11.61
CA ARG A 378 14.95 -19.24 -11.91
C ARG A 378 16.28 -19.88 -12.30
N LEU A 379 17.13 -19.16 -13.01
CA LEU A 379 18.39 -19.69 -13.55
C LEU A 379 19.50 -19.63 -12.50
N LYS A 380 19.95 -20.78 -12.02
CA LYS A 380 21.10 -20.88 -11.11
C LYS A 380 22.40 -20.60 -11.85
N ALA A 381 23.33 -19.94 -11.18
CA ALA A 381 24.67 -19.68 -11.68
C ALA A 381 25.51 -20.98 -11.67
N PRO A 382 26.47 -21.13 -12.60
CA PRO A 382 27.38 -22.27 -12.60
C PRO A 382 28.10 -22.42 -11.25
N ALA A 383 28.26 -23.66 -10.79
CA ALA A 383 28.90 -23.93 -9.50
C ALA A 383 30.36 -23.44 -9.52
N GLN A 384 30.76 -22.69 -8.49
CA GLN A 384 32.15 -22.31 -8.28
C GLN A 384 32.93 -23.49 -7.68
N GLU A 385 34.12 -23.75 -8.20
CA GLU A 385 35.02 -24.81 -7.72
C GLU A 385 35.24 -24.68 -6.20
N GLY A 386 34.97 -25.75 -5.45
CA GLY A 386 35.16 -25.80 -4.00
C GLY A 386 33.95 -25.39 -3.13
N LYS A 387 32.83 -24.92 -3.70
CA LYS A 387 31.59 -24.66 -2.94
C LYS A 387 30.55 -25.76 -3.18
N GLN A 388 29.92 -26.23 -2.10
CA GLN A 388 28.92 -27.33 -2.15
C GLN A 388 27.48 -26.84 -2.38
N TYR A 389 27.26 -25.53 -2.56
CA TYR A 389 25.95 -24.94 -2.81
C TYR A 389 25.94 -24.14 -4.11
N GLN A 390 24.79 -24.12 -4.79
CA GLN A 390 24.58 -23.32 -6.00
C GLN A 390 24.14 -21.89 -5.65
N THR A 391 24.63 -20.93 -6.41
CA THR A 391 24.28 -19.51 -6.29
C THR A 391 23.36 -19.11 -7.45
N GLY A 392 22.69 -17.97 -7.37
CA GLY A 392 21.77 -17.47 -8.39
C GLY A 392 22.25 -16.15 -8.99
N TRP A 393 21.91 -15.92 -10.26
CA TRP A 393 22.05 -14.60 -10.85
C TRP A 393 21.00 -13.65 -10.28
N TYR A 394 21.38 -12.41 -9.99
CA TYR A 394 20.43 -11.41 -9.54
C TYR A 394 20.33 -10.29 -10.56
N TYR A 395 19.19 -10.20 -11.25
CA TYR A 395 18.91 -9.05 -12.11
C TYR A 395 18.30 -7.90 -11.32
N GLU A 396 18.94 -6.74 -11.35
CA GLU A 396 18.49 -5.49 -10.73
C GLU A 396 17.87 -4.59 -11.81
N ARG A 397 16.54 -4.64 -11.93
CA ARG A 397 15.80 -3.79 -12.89
C ARG A 397 15.56 -2.38 -12.33
N ALA A 398 15.38 -2.23 -11.03
CA ALA A 398 15.21 -0.94 -10.36
C ALA A 398 16.44 -0.60 -9.52
N ARG A 399 16.85 0.66 -9.49
CA ARG A 399 18.07 1.06 -8.76
C ARG A 399 17.91 0.73 -7.27
N GLY A 400 18.86 -0.03 -6.73
CA GLY A 400 18.88 -0.41 -5.31
C GLY A 400 17.97 -1.58 -4.94
N GLN A 401 17.34 -2.24 -5.93
CA GLN A 401 16.45 -3.38 -5.69
C GLN A 401 17.13 -4.51 -4.91
N TRP A 402 18.42 -4.81 -5.20
CA TRP A 402 19.13 -5.86 -4.46
C TRP A 402 19.29 -5.53 -2.97
N GLU A 403 19.59 -4.26 -2.64
CA GLU A 403 19.73 -3.83 -1.25
C GLU A 403 18.36 -3.84 -0.55
N ASN A 404 17.31 -3.40 -1.24
CA ASN A 404 15.96 -3.43 -0.71
C ASN A 404 15.49 -4.87 -0.47
N ASP A 405 15.68 -5.78 -1.42
CA ASP A 405 15.32 -7.19 -1.30
C ASP A 405 16.11 -7.87 -0.18
N ARG A 406 17.39 -7.53 -0.02
CA ARG A 406 18.20 -7.99 1.11
C ARG A 406 17.59 -7.49 2.42
N THR A 407 17.40 -6.18 2.57
CA THR A 407 16.87 -5.59 3.81
C THR A 407 15.46 -6.07 4.13
N ALA A 408 14.65 -6.35 3.11
CA ALA A 408 13.31 -6.93 3.26
C ALA A 408 13.31 -8.35 3.83
N ARG A 409 14.43 -9.08 3.82
CA ARG A 409 14.57 -10.39 4.49
C ARG A 409 14.56 -10.31 6.02
N GLY A 410 14.63 -9.11 6.60
CA GLY A 410 14.53 -8.91 8.04
C GLY A 410 15.84 -9.22 8.76
N SER A 411 15.94 -10.38 9.41
CA SER A 411 17.05 -10.71 10.32
C SER A 411 18.42 -10.75 9.64
N ALA A 412 19.49 -10.49 10.39
CA ALA A 412 20.86 -10.58 9.85
C ALA A 412 21.21 -11.98 9.31
N GLY A 413 20.61 -13.04 9.85
CA GLY A 413 20.78 -14.41 9.36
C GLY A 413 20.09 -14.65 8.01
N GLU A 414 18.85 -14.18 7.84
CA GLU A 414 18.11 -14.25 6.58
C GLU A 414 18.74 -13.34 5.49
N GLN A 415 19.26 -12.18 5.88
CA GLN A 415 20.08 -11.33 5.00
C GLN A 415 21.35 -12.07 4.54
N ALA A 416 22.06 -12.74 5.45
CA ALA A 416 23.25 -13.52 5.11
C ALA A 416 22.93 -14.72 4.20
N LYS A 417 21.77 -15.38 4.40
CA LYS A 417 21.29 -16.45 3.53
C LYS A 417 20.96 -15.94 2.12
N PHE A 418 20.31 -14.78 2.01
CA PHE A 418 20.08 -14.11 0.73
C PHE A 418 21.38 -13.69 0.04
N GLU A 419 22.35 -13.16 0.77
CA GLU A 419 23.67 -12.83 0.21
C GLU A 419 24.45 -14.08 -0.24
N LEU A 420 24.23 -15.21 0.42
CA LEU A 420 24.80 -16.50 0.03
C LEU A 420 24.14 -17.03 -1.26
N GLU A 421 22.81 -16.88 -1.38
CA GLU A 421 22.05 -17.30 -2.56
C GLU A 421 22.25 -16.37 -3.76
N TYR A 422 22.28 -15.05 -3.54
CA TYR A 422 22.43 -14.01 -4.56
C TYR A 422 23.59 -13.05 -4.23
N PRO A 423 24.86 -13.49 -4.39
CA PRO A 423 26.02 -12.68 -4.10
C PRO A 423 26.03 -11.38 -4.89
N LYS A 424 26.47 -10.29 -4.26
CA LYS A 424 26.56 -8.96 -4.90
C LYS A 424 27.45 -8.94 -6.16
N SER A 425 28.42 -9.87 -6.26
CA SER A 425 29.27 -10.07 -7.43
C SER A 425 28.56 -10.73 -8.62
N GLN A 426 27.42 -11.38 -8.41
CA GLN A 426 26.57 -12.00 -9.45
C GLN A 426 25.31 -11.15 -9.74
N ARG A 427 25.36 -9.87 -9.36
CA ARG A 427 24.31 -8.91 -9.64
C ARG A 427 24.54 -8.23 -10.98
N ILE A 428 23.53 -8.24 -11.84
CA ILE A 428 23.53 -7.60 -13.15
C ILE A 428 22.48 -6.49 -13.14
N THR A 429 22.88 -5.23 -13.36
CA THR A 429 21.93 -4.12 -13.47
C THR A 429 21.37 -4.00 -14.89
N LYS A 430 20.24 -3.30 -15.05
CA LYS A 430 19.69 -2.97 -16.38
C LYS A 430 20.70 -2.31 -17.33
N THR A 431 21.56 -1.45 -16.80
CA THR A 431 22.61 -0.78 -17.57
C THR A 431 23.77 -1.69 -17.92
N ASP A 432 24.10 -2.67 -17.06
CA ASP A 432 25.13 -3.67 -17.36
C ASP A 432 24.65 -4.62 -18.44
N TRP A 433 23.39 -5.05 -18.37
CA TRP A 433 22.78 -5.90 -19.38
C TRP A 433 22.81 -5.27 -20.77
N ALA A 434 22.45 -3.99 -20.89
CA ALA A 434 22.53 -3.25 -22.15
C ALA A 434 23.96 -3.25 -22.73
N LYS A 435 24.98 -3.08 -21.87
CA LYS A 435 26.38 -3.17 -22.30
C LYS A 435 26.76 -4.58 -22.72
N TYR A 436 26.34 -5.60 -21.98
CA TYR A 436 26.66 -6.99 -22.29
C TYR A 436 26.04 -7.43 -23.62
N ASP A 437 24.78 -7.08 -23.86
CA ASP A 437 24.12 -7.34 -25.15
C ASP A 437 24.85 -6.64 -26.29
N TYR A 438 25.21 -5.36 -26.13
CA TYR A 438 25.88 -4.62 -27.19
C TYR A 438 27.33 -5.07 -27.42
N CYS A 439 28.05 -5.45 -26.35
CA CYS A 439 29.36 -6.09 -26.47
C CYS A 439 29.26 -7.43 -27.21
N TRP A 440 28.28 -8.27 -26.85
CA TRP A 440 28.05 -9.57 -27.48
C TRP A 440 27.71 -9.43 -28.97
N ASN A 441 26.92 -8.42 -29.31
CA ASN A 441 26.55 -8.07 -30.68
C ASN A 441 27.59 -7.18 -31.40
N GLN A 442 28.83 -7.08 -30.88
CA GLN A 442 29.95 -6.39 -31.52
C GLN A 442 29.74 -4.89 -31.78
N HIS A 443 29.12 -4.17 -30.84
CA HIS A 443 28.94 -2.71 -30.85
C HIS A 443 29.82 -1.97 -29.81
N PRO A 444 31.16 -2.10 -29.83
CA PRO A 444 32.04 -1.47 -28.84
C PRO A 444 32.05 0.07 -28.92
N ASP A 445 31.76 0.63 -30.10
CA ASP A 445 31.64 2.06 -30.34
C ASP A 445 30.50 2.69 -29.53
N LEU A 446 29.37 1.98 -29.39
CA LEU A 446 28.25 2.40 -28.55
C LEU A 446 28.60 2.22 -27.07
N VAL A 447 29.15 1.06 -26.70
CA VAL A 447 29.51 0.74 -25.30
C VAL A 447 30.48 1.77 -24.70
N SER A 448 31.43 2.27 -25.50
CA SER A 448 32.43 3.26 -25.08
C SER A 448 31.85 4.64 -24.73
N LYS A 449 30.62 4.97 -25.15
CA LYS A 449 29.94 6.24 -24.85
C LYS A 449 29.41 6.34 -23.41
N GLY A 450 29.48 5.24 -22.65
CA GLY A 450 29.11 5.19 -21.24
C GLY A 450 27.71 4.62 -20.98
N ALA A 451 27.48 4.20 -19.73
CA ALA A 451 26.36 3.34 -19.33
C ALA A 451 24.97 3.94 -19.63
N GLN A 452 24.80 5.24 -19.42
CA GLN A 452 23.51 5.91 -19.64
C GLN A 452 23.19 6.06 -21.13
N SER A 453 24.19 6.40 -21.94
CA SER A 453 24.02 6.55 -23.40
C SER A 453 23.69 5.21 -24.06
N VAL A 454 24.39 4.14 -23.66
CA VAL A 454 24.16 2.78 -24.17
C VAL A 454 22.77 2.29 -23.80
N PHE A 455 22.36 2.53 -22.56
CA PHE A 455 21.05 2.07 -22.10
C PHE A 455 19.91 2.80 -22.80
N ALA A 456 20.04 4.11 -23.06
CA ALA A 456 19.02 4.86 -23.80
C ALA A 456 18.82 4.32 -25.21
N ASP A 457 19.91 3.99 -25.91
CA ASP A 457 19.86 3.37 -27.23
C ASP A 457 19.27 1.94 -27.17
N TYR A 458 19.71 1.15 -26.19
CA TYR A 458 19.19 -0.21 -25.95
C TYR A 458 17.69 -0.22 -25.68
N ALA A 459 17.19 0.70 -24.86
CA ALA A 459 15.77 0.80 -24.53
C ALA A 459 14.92 1.04 -25.79
N ASN A 460 15.33 1.95 -26.66
CA ASN A 460 14.65 2.22 -27.94
C ASN A 460 14.66 0.99 -28.87
N LYS A 461 15.79 0.27 -28.93
CA LYS A 461 15.91 -0.96 -29.74
C LYS A 461 14.97 -2.06 -29.22
N VAL A 462 14.94 -2.29 -27.92
CA VAL A 462 14.11 -3.34 -27.30
C VAL A 462 12.63 -3.01 -27.44
N ASP A 463 12.21 -1.76 -27.21
CA ASP A 463 10.82 -1.32 -27.37
C ASP A 463 10.31 -1.53 -28.82
N ALA A 464 11.14 -1.18 -29.80
CA ALA A 464 10.84 -1.36 -31.22
C ALA A 464 10.80 -2.84 -31.66
N GLN A 465 11.56 -3.72 -31.00
CA GLN A 465 11.55 -5.16 -31.28
C GLN A 465 10.38 -5.85 -30.58
N TRP A 466 10.08 -5.49 -29.33
CA TRP A 466 8.99 -6.07 -28.54
C TRP A 466 7.59 -5.73 -29.06
N THR A 467 7.46 -4.66 -29.85
CA THR A 467 6.18 -4.30 -30.50
C THR A 467 5.96 -5.04 -31.83
N LYS A 468 6.98 -5.69 -32.38
CA LYS A 468 6.93 -6.34 -33.69
C LYS A 468 6.62 -7.84 -33.64
N ASP A 469 6.89 -8.49 -32.51
CA ASP A 469 6.65 -9.91 -32.20
C ASP A 469 5.82 -10.01 -30.91
#